data_AF-A0AAN5ANT3-F1
#
_entry.id   AF-A0AAN5ANT3-F1
#
_cell.length_a   1.000
_cell.length_b   1.000
_cell.length_c   1.000
_cell.angle_alpha   90.00
_cell.angle_beta   90.00
_cell.angle_gamma   90.00
#
_symmetry.space_group_name_H-M   'P 1'
#
loop_
_entity.id
_entity.type
_entity.pdbx_description
1 polymer ?
#
loop_
_entity_poly.entity_id
_entity_poly.type
_entity_poly.pdbx_seq_one_letter_code
_entity_poly.pdbx_strand_id
1 'polypeptide(L)'
;MLPTEKGEKYTLTLYFEEIYHEQVGMRRFNVSVDGFDILENLDIISESGGKYIPLQKSFSIEAKSELTEIRFYLGEYGIDNAKVSAISLEKAGQENLRMTNGEQAGVKETTLWPNPNNGIFTILSQEPLLDIVAFNLLGIREKLTFEKRGNLYEVKFSNGIPKGTYVLKLQKEGRVESLKVVVIN
;
A
#
# COMPACT_ATOMS: atom_id res chain seq x y z
N MET A 1 -10.07 12.98 -1.78
CA MET A 1 -10.21 11.53 -1.46
C MET A 1 -9.14 10.77 -2.22
N LEU A 2 -8.58 9.73 -1.61
CA LEU A 2 -7.61 8.83 -2.21
C LEU A 2 -8.19 7.41 -2.26
N PRO A 3 -7.88 6.62 -3.31
CA PRO A 3 -8.34 5.24 -3.40
C PRO A 3 -7.68 4.37 -2.32
N THR A 4 -8.50 3.54 -1.69
CA THR A 4 -8.11 2.58 -0.65
C THR A 4 -8.88 1.28 -0.84
N GLU A 5 -8.48 0.23 -0.13
CA GLU A 5 -9.21 -1.03 -0.03
C GLU A 5 -9.77 -1.14 1.39
N LYS A 6 -11.09 -1.30 1.53
CA LYS A 6 -11.71 -1.36 2.84
C LYS A 6 -11.14 -2.50 3.70
N GLY A 7 -10.81 -2.18 4.96
CA GLY A 7 -10.27 -3.11 5.95
C GLY A 7 -8.75 -3.30 5.86
N GLU A 8 -8.09 -2.68 4.88
CA GLU A 8 -6.65 -2.75 4.74
C GLU A 8 -5.95 -1.62 5.51
N LYS A 9 -4.73 -1.90 5.98
CA LYS A 9 -3.89 -0.91 6.64
C LYS A 9 -3.04 -0.17 5.62
N TYR A 10 -2.88 1.13 5.85
CA TYR A 10 -2.04 2.01 5.04
C TYR A 10 -1.10 2.81 5.93
N THR A 11 0.09 3.08 5.42
CA THR A 11 0.97 4.11 5.93
C THR A 11 0.70 5.40 5.16
N LEU A 12 0.07 6.36 5.83
CA LEU A 12 -0.08 7.72 5.35
C LEU A 12 1.14 8.53 5.78
N THR A 13 1.92 9.04 4.83
CA THR A 13 3.02 9.96 5.11
C THR A 13 2.72 11.34 4.53
N LEU A 14 2.73 12.35 5.40
CA LEU A 14 2.57 13.75 5.06
C LEU A 14 3.91 14.45 5.13
N TYR A 15 4.24 15.19 4.08
CA TYR A 15 5.47 15.95 3.97
C TYR A 15 5.14 17.44 3.99
N PHE A 16 5.87 18.16 4.84
CA PHE A 16 5.71 19.59 5.07
C PHE A 16 7.05 20.30 4.98
N GLU A 17 6.99 21.59 4.70
CA GLU A 17 8.10 22.53 4.78
C GLU A 17 7.45 23.91 4.86
N GLU A 18 7.77 24.79 5.81
CA GLU A 18 7.24 26.16 5.73
C GLU A 18 8.10 26.96 4.74
N ILE A 19 7.49 27.51 3.69
CA ILE A 19 8.19 28.24 2.62
C ILE A 19 7.75 29.71 2.51
N TYR A 20 6.69 30.09 3.23
CA TYR A 20 6.06 31.40 3.18
C TYR A 20 6.31 32.17 4.48
N HIS A 21 5.86 31.65 5.62
CA HIS A 21 5.99 32.32 6.92
C HIS A 21 7.39 32.19 7.53
N GLU A 22 7.75 33.13 8.40
CA GLU A 22 9.10 33.24 8.99
C GLU A 22 9.17 32.80 10.46
N GLN A 23 8.05 32.82 11.18
CA GLN A 23 8.03 32.64 12.64
C GLN A 23 7.02 31.59 13.09
N VAL A 24 7.32 30.96 14.23
CA VAL A 24 6.40 30.11 14.98
C VAL A 24 5.10 30.87 15.26
N GLY A 25 3.98 30.18 15.11
CA GLY A 25 2.63 30.65 15.40
C GLY A 25 1.92 31.30 14.21
N MET A 26 2.61 31.53 13.09
CA MET A 26 2.03 32.21 11.93
C MET A 26 1.17 31.30 11.04
N ARG A 27 1.38 29.99 11.09
CA ARG A 27 0.50 28.99 10.46
C ARG A 27 0.22 27.89 11.44
N ARG A 28 -1.06 27.62 11.66
CA ARG A 28 -1.54 26.54 12.51
C ARG A 28 -2.80 25.96 11.92
N PHE A 29 -2.85 24.64 11.74
CA PHE A 29 -3.96 23.94 11.11
C PHE A 29 -4.06 22.49 11.59
N ASN A 30 -5.18 21.85 11.26
CA ASN A 30 -5.45 20.46 11.60
C ASN A 30 -5.43 19.58 10.35
N VAL A 31 -5.22 18.28 10.54
CA VAL A 31 -5.38 17.26 9.51
C VAL A 31 -6.20 16.10 10.07
N SER A 32 -7.22 15.68 9.33
CA SER A 32 -8.02 14.50 9.64
C SER A 32 -8.04 13.48 8.51
N VAL A 33 -8.30 12.23 8.88
CA VAL A 33 -8.51 11.09 8.00
C VAL A 33 -9.87 10.50 8.30
N ASP A 34 -10.76 10.44 7.30
CA ASP A 34 -12.13 9.93 7.42
C ASP A 34 -12.90 10.53 8.61
N GLY A 35 -12.68 11.82 8.88
CA GLY A 35 -13.32 12.56 9.97
C GLY A 35 -12.65 12.44 11.35
N PHE A 36 -11.53 11.70 11.46
CA PHE A 36 -10.77 11.57 12.70
C PHE A 36 -9.47 12.37 12.62
N ASP A 37 -9.23 13.24 13.59
CA ASP A 37 -8.01 14.05 13.63
C ASP A 37 -6.77 13.18 13.84
N ILE A 38 -5.78 13.37 12.97
CA ILE A 38 -4.44 12.76 13.06
C ILE A 38 -3.37 13.80 13.43
N LEU A 39 -3.66 15.07 13.18
CA LEU A 39 -2.86 16.21 13.60
C LEU A 39 -3.78 17.33 14.05
N GLU A 40 -3.52 17.82 15.25
CA GLU A 40 -4.20 18.98 15.81
C GLU A 40 -3.18 20.10 15.97
N ASN A 41 -3.56 21.31 15.54
CA ASN A 41 -2.79 22.52 15.78
C ASN A 41 -1.33 22.46 15.29
N LEU A 42 -1.09 21.82 14.15
CA LEU A 42 0.25 21.69 13.57
C LEU A 42 0.80 23.06 13.19
N ASP A 43 1.95 23.40 13.77
CA ASP A 43 2.83 24.49 13.37
C ASP A 43 4.12 23.89 12.80
N ILE A 44 4.32 24.06 11.49
CA ILE A 44 5.44 23.45 10.78
C ILE A 44 6.77 24.01 11.29
N ILE A 45 6.90 25.33 11.52
CA ILE A 45 8.16 25.95 11.96
C ILE A 45 8.51 25.50 13.37
N SER A 46 7.50 25.42 14.26
CA SER A 46 7.70 24.95 15.63
C SER A 46 8.27 23.54 15.66
N GLU A 47 7.75 22.64 14.83
CA GLU A 47 8.15 21.24 14.82
C GLU A 47 9.40 20.95 13.97
N SER A 48 9.59 21.64 12.84
CA SER A 48 10.78 21.48 11.99
C SER A 48 12.00 22.22 12.54
N GLY A 49 11.80 23.21 13.41
CA GLY A 49 12.86 24.08 13.94
C GLY A 49 13.19 25.28 13.06
N GLY A 50 12.43 25.55 12.00
CA GLY A 50 12.69 26.69 11.12
C GLY A 50 11.99 26.64 9.76
N LYS A 51 12.01 27.78 9.07
CA LYS A 51 11.60 27.90 7.67
C LYS A 51 12.55 27.10 6.77
N TYR A 52 12.04 26.54 5.69
CA TYR A 52 12.78 25.72 4.72
C TYR A 52 13.40 24.44 5.30
N ILE A 53 12.88 23.96 6.43
CA ILE A 53 13.27 22.68 7.01
C ILE A 53 12.15 21.66 6.78
N PRO A 54 12.44 20.50 6.15
CA PRO A 54 11.43 19.48 5.90
C PRO A 54 10.96 18.84 7.20
N LEU A 55 9.66 18.60 7.29
CA LEU A 55 9.00 17.85 8.36
C LEU A 55 8.19 16.72 7.74
N GLN A 56 8.45 15.50 8.21
CA GLN A 56 7.72 14.31 7.79
C GLN A 56 6.91 13.78 8.98
N LYS A 57 5.64 13.43 8.73
CA LYS A 57 4.80 12.75 9.71
C LYS A 57 4.13 11.54 9.07
N SER A 58 4.26 10.38 9.71
CA SER A 58 3.72 9.11 9.21
C SER A 58 2.71 8.53 10.21
N PHE A 59 1.59 8.04 9.68
CA PHE A 59 0.46 7.50 10.44
C PHE A 59 0.07 6.15 9.88
N SER A 60 -0.22 5.18 10.76
CA SER A 60 -0.91 3.96 10.37
C SER A 60 -2.41 4.23 10.38
N ILE A 61 -3.07 4.09 9.23
CA ILE A 61 -4.52 4.23 9.09
C ILE A 61 -5.12 2.90 8.65
N GLU A 62 -6.35 2.64 9.06
CA GLU A 62 -7.14 1.51 8.55
C GLU A 62 -8.25 2.08 7.68
N ALA A 63 -8.27 1.69 6.41
CA ALA A 63 -9.23 2.21 5.45
C ALA A 63 -10.65 1.70 5.77
N LYS A 64 -11.57 2.62 6.03
CA LYS A 64 -12.97 2.26 6.38
C LYS A 64 -13.85 2.04 5.15
N SER A 65 -13.38 2.46 3.99
CA SER A 65 -14.08 2.33 2.72
C SER A 65 -13.10 2.28 1.54
N GLU A 66 -13.63 2.18 0.33
CA GLU A 66 -12.85 2.20 -0.92
C GLU A 66 -12.24 3.58 -1.23
N LEU A 67 -12.66 4.61 -0.50
CA LEU A 67 -12.13 5.96 -0.59
C LEU A 67 -11.85 6.49 0.82
N THR A 68 -10.61 6.91 1.05
CA THR A 68 -10.25 7.64 2.27
C THR A 68 -10.18 9.14 1.99
N GLU A 69 -10.82 9.94 2.84
CA GLU A 69 -10.70 11.40 2.84
C GLU A 69 -9.54 11.82 3.74
N ILE A 70 -8.58 12.57 3.18
CA ILE A 70 -7.61 13.34 3.96
C ILE A 70 -8.04 14.79 3.87
N ARG A 71 -8.37 15.38 5.01
CA ARG A 71 -8.86 16.75 5.09
C ARG A 71 -7.87 17.61 5.85
N PHE A 72 -7.48 18.71 5.22
CA PHE A 72 -6.71 19.78 5.84
C PHE A 72 -7.66 20.93 6.13
N TYR A 73 -7.70 21.42 7.37
CA TYR A 73 -8.71 22.41 7.74
C TYR A 73 -8.25 23.30 8.91
N LEU A 74 -8.90 24.45 9.02
CA LEU A 74 -8.76 25.33 10.18
C LEU A 74 -9.66 24.80 11.30
N GLY A 75 -9.04 24.34 12.39
CA GLY A 75 -9.74 24.08 13.65
C GLY A 75 -10.01 25.37 14.44
N GLU A 76 -10.53 25.25 15.66
CA GLU A 76 -10.82 26.39 16.54
C GLU A 76 -9.62 27.34 16.74
N TYR A 77 -8.41 26.78 16.80
CA TYR A 77 -7.17 27.54 16.98
C TYR A 77 -6.38 27.73 15.67
N GLY A 78 -6.99 27.48 14.51
CA GLY A 78 -6.35 27.67 13.22
C GLY A 78 -6.00 29.14 12.95
N ILE A 79 -4.81 29.41 12.40
CA ILE A 79 -4.31 30.79 12.18
C ILE A 79 -4.27 31.16 10.70
N ASP A 80 -3.82 30.25 9.84
CA ASP A 80 -3.73 30.45 8.40
C ASP A 80 -3.95 29.11 7.70
N ASN A 81 -4.35 29.15 6.43
CA ASN A 81 -4.71 27.98 5.64
C ASN A 81 -3.66 26.87 5.75
N ALA A 82 -4.09 25.62 5.68
CA ALA A 82 -3.16 24.51 5.73
C ALA A 82 -2.21 24.50 4.52
N LYS A 83 -1.01 23.95 4.72
CA LYS A 83 -0.02 23.72 3.67
C LYS A 83 0.45 22.28 3.75
N VAL A 84 0.61 21.63 2.60
CA VAL A 84 1.24 20.31 2.46
C VAL A 84 2.15 20.34 1.24
N SER A 85 3.35 19.75 1.35
CA SER A 85 4.29 19.66 0.23
C SER A 85 4.06 18.38 -0.58
N ALA A 86 3.80 17.25 0.08
CA ALA A 86 3.47 15.98 -0.57
C ALA A 86 2.66 15.06 0.34
N ILE A 87 1.97 14.10 -0.26
CA ILE A 87 1.20 13.05 0.41
C ILE A 87 1.61 11.71 -0.21
N SER A 88 2.06 10.78 0.61
CA SER A 88 2.21 9.37 0.23
C SER A 88 1.18 8.53 0.98
N LEU A 89 0.49 7.65 0.28
CA LEU A 89 -0.40 6.66 0.87
C LEU A 89 0.00 5.30 0.34
N GLU A 90 0.66 4.52 1.19
CA GLU A 90 1.18 3.22 0.83
C GLU A 90 0.38 2.16 1.57
N LYS A 91 -0.16 1.17 0.86
CA LYS A 91 -0.75 0.01 1.51
C LYS A 91 0.36 -0.62 2.36
N ALA A 92 0.12 -0.76 3.66
CA ALA A 92 1.07 -1.41 4.53
C ALA A 92 1.33 -2.78 3.90
N GLY A 93 2.59 -3.04 3.51
CA GLY A 93 2.98 -4.38 3.11
C GLY A 93 2.54 -5.31 4.24
N GLN A 94 1.87 -6.42 3.91
CA GLN A 94 1.49 -7.39 4.91
C GLN A 94 2.72 -7.63 5.79
N GLU A 95 2.70 -7.17 7.04
CA GLU A 95 3.67 -7.65 7.99
C GLU A 95 3.54 -9.16 7.90
N ASN A 96 4.64 -9.84 7.57
CA ASN A 96 4.69 -11.27 7.74
C ASN A 96 4.46 -11.48 9.24
N LEU A 97 3.20 -11.70 9.61
CA LEU A 97 2.80 -12.02 10.96
C LEU A 97 3.66 -13.22 11.31
N ARG A 98 4.65 -13.00 12.17
CA ARG A 98 5.38 -14.08 12.81
C ARG A 98 4.31 -14.91 13.50
N MET A 99 4.07 -16.09 12.95
CA MET A 99 3.15 -17.10 13.46
C MET A 99 3.44 -17.31 14.96
N THR A 100 2.60 -16.76 15.83
CA THR A 100 2.38 -17.29 17.16
C THR A 100 0.98 -17.90 17.14
N ASN A 101 0.91 -19.22 17.28
CA ASN A 101 -0.30 -20.04 17.19
C ASN A 101 -1.51 -19.44 17.95
N GLY A 102 -2.63 -19.28 17.26
CA GLY A 102 -3.94 -18.97 17.87
C GLY A 102 -4.90 -18.23 16.94
N GLU A 103 -5.68 -18.98 16.14
CA GLU A 103 -7.05 -18.74 15.62
C GLU A 103 -7.74 -17.39 15.98
N GLN A 104 -8.38 -16.57 15.13
CA GLN A 104 -8.91 -16.63 13.75
C GLN A 104 -9.32 -15.19 13.31
N ALA A 105 -9.08 -14.80 12.06
CA ALA A 105 -9.98 -13.94 11.27
C ALA A 105 -9.61 -13.95 9.77
N GLY A 106 -10.20 -14.86 9.01
CA GLY A 106 -10.63 -14.59 7.62
C GLY A 106 -9.62 -14.32 6.49
N VAL A 107 -8.30 -14.30 6.70
CA VAL A 107 -7.36 -14.21 5.56
C VAL A 107 -7.24 -15.59 4.93
N LYS A 108 -7.96 -15.83 3.84
CA LYS A 108 -7.73 -16.99 2.97
C LYS A 108 -6.41 -16.76 2.23
N GLU A 109 -5.31 -17.12 2.88
CA GLU A 109 -3.94 -16.93 2.37
C GLU A 109 -3.79 -17.49 0.96
N THR A 110 -3.35 -16.64 0.03
CA THR A 110 -2.75 -17.08 -1.22
C THR A 110 -1.24 -16.99 -1.09
N THR A 111 -0.55 -18.11 -1.18
CA THR A 111 0.92 -18.16 -1.05
C THR A 111 1.54 -18.70 -2.33
N LEU A 112 2.78 -18.30 -2.63
CA LEU A 112 3.51 -18.80 -3.79
C LEU A 112 4.92 -19.24 -3.42
N TRP A 113 5.35 -20.38 -3.94
CA TRP A 113 6.68 -20.93 -3.68
C TRP A 113 7.18 -21.78 -4.86
N PRO A 114 8.50 -21.89 -5.08
CA PRO A 114 9.52 -21.04 -4.48
C PRO A 114 9.46 -19.61 -5.02
N ASN A 115 9.91 -18.65 -4.21
CA ASN A 115 10.16 -17.28 -4.60
C ASN A 115 11.44 -16.81 -3.89
N PRO A 116 12.57 -16.58 -4.59
CA PRO A 116 12.72 -16.58 -6.06
C PRO A 116 12.63 -17.96 -6.72
N ASN A 117 12.44 -18.01 -8.05
CA ASN A 117 12.36 -19.25 -8.83
C ASN A 117 12.97 -19.14 -10.25
N ASN A 118 12.97 -20.25 -10.99
CA ASN A 118 13.50 -20.34 -12.35
C ASN A 118 12.38 -20.34 -13.40
N GLY A 119 11.33 -19.56 -13.19
CA GLY A 119 10.16 -19.49 -14.07
C GLY A 119 9.08 -20.55 -13.81
N ILE A 120 9.26 -21.39 -12.79
CA ILE A 120 8.29 -22.42 -12.36
C ILE A 120 8.07 -22.27 -10.86
N PHE A 121 6.80 -22.23 -10.45
CA PHE A 121 6.40 -22.09 -9.04
C PHE A 121 4.98 -22.62 -8.83
N THR A 122 4.59 -22.78 -7.58
CA THR A 122 3.28 -23.22 -7.14
C THR A 122 2.58 -22.10 -6.40
N ILE A 123 1.30 -21.90 -6.67
CA ILE A 123 0.41 -21.04 -5.89
C ILE A 123 -0.55 -21.91 -5.09
N LEU A 124 -0.62 -21.73 -3.77
CA LEU A 124 -1.73 -22.21 -2.96
C LEU A 124 -2.80 -21.14 -2.92
N SER A 125 -4.03 -21.49 -3.26
CA SER A 125 -5.18 -20.61 -3.09
C SER A 125 -6.34 -21.39 -2.49
N GLN A 126 -6.87 -20.90 -1.36
CA GLN A 126 -8.07 -21.46 -0.73
C GLN A 126 -9.36 -21.12 -1.49
N GLU A 127 -9.29 -20.18 -2.44
CA GLU A 127 -10.36 -19.85 -3.39
C GLU A 127 -9.99 -20.31 -4.80
N PRO A 128 -10.96 -20.76 -5.61
CA PRO A 128 -10.68 -21.11 -7.00
C PRO A 128 -10.21 -19.88 -7.79
N LEU A 129 -9.04 -19.98 -8.40
CA LEU A 129 -8.56 -19.03 -9.39
C LEU A 129 -9.25 -19.32 -10.73
N LEU A 130 -9.85 -18.28 -11.31
CA LEU A 130 -10.46 -18.27 -12.65
C LEU A 130 -9.39 -18.08 -13.74
N ASP A 131 -8.38 -17.26 -13.47
CA ASP A 131 -7.25 -17.01 -14.38
C ASP A 131 -6.00 -16.57 -13.60
N ILE A 132 -4.83 -16.75 -14.21
CA ILE A 132 -3.54 -16.29 -13.71
C ILE A 132 -2.86 -15.53 -14.85
N VAL A 133 -2.64 -14.22 -14.67
CA VAL A 133 -2.01 -13.37 -15.68
C VAL A 133 -0.74 -12.75 -15.11
N ALA A 134 0.37 -12.82 -15.84
CA ALA A 134 1.62 -12.17 -15.43
C ALA A 134 1.89 -10.90 -16.23
N PHE A 135 2.47 -9.92 -15.57
CA PHE A 135 2.99 -8.70 -16.16
C PHE A 135 4.42 -8.45 -15.69
N ASN A 136 5.29 -7.97 -16.57
CA ASN A 136 6.57 -7.41 -16.16
C ASN A 136 6.40 -5.99 -15.58
N LEU A 137 7.48 -5.40 -15.08
CA LEU A 137 7.43 -4.06 -14.46
C LEU A 137 7.08 -2.92 -15.44
N LEU A 138 7.15 -3.17 -16.75
CA LEU A 138 6.72 -2.23 -17.78
C LEU A 138 5.22 -2.41 -18.12
N GLY A 139 4.51 -3.29 -17.43
CA GLY A 139 3.09 -3.58 -17.67
C GLY A 139 2.84 -4.46 -18.89
N ILE A 140 3.87 -5.03 -19.51
CA ILE A 140 3.74 -5.94 -20.65
C ILE A 140 3.33 -7.31 -20.12
N ARG A 141 2.29 -7.90 -20.73
CA ARG A 141 1.79 -9.24 -20.38
C ARG A 141 2.79 -10.31 -20.80
N GLU A 142 3.12 -11.19 -19.86
CA GLU A 142 4.00 -12.33 -20.09
C GLU A 142 3.20 -13.62 -20.21
N LYS A 143 3.67 -14.52 -21.07
CA LYS A 143 2.97 -15.77 -21.35
C LYS A 143 3.34 -16.84 -20.32
N LEU A 144 2.33 -17.46 -19.72
CA LEU A 144 2.45 -18.57 -18.79
C LEU A 144 1.42 -19.66 -19.08
N THR A 145 1.62 -20.82 -18.47
CA THR A 145 0.65 -21.91 -18.37
C THR A 145 0.48 -22.29 -16.91
N PHE A 146 -0.67 -22.84 -16.54
CA PHE A 146 -0.85 -23.40 -15.20
C PHE A 146 -1.71 -24.66 -15.18
N GLU A 147 -1.42 -25.54 -14.23
CA GLU A 147 -2.20 -26.75 -13.97
C GLU A 147 -2.74 -26.72 -12.54
N LYS A 148 -4.02 -26.99 -12.37
CA LYS A 148 -4.67 -27.05 -11.05
C LYS A 148 -4.61 -28.47 -10.47
N ARG A 149 -4.18 -28.58 -9.22
CA ARG A 149 -4.19 -29.80 -8.40
C ARG A 149 -4.78 -29.49 -7.02
N GLY A 150 -6.10 -29.63 -6.90
CA GLY A 150 -6.82 -29.22 -5.69
C GLY A 150 -6.72 -27.71 -5.49
N ASN A 151 -6.15 -27.28 -4.36
CA ASN A 151 -5.91 -25.87 -4.04
C ASN A 151 -4.54 -25.35 -4.52
N LEU A 152 -3.75 -26.20 -5.18
CA LEU A 152 -2.45 -25.85 -5.74
C LEU A 152 -2.56 -25.58 -7.23
N TYR A 153 -1.85 -24.55 -7.69
CA TYR A 153 -1.72 -24.19 -9.09
C TYR A 153 -0.24 -24.19 -9.45
N GLU A 154 0.20 -25.19 -10.21
CA GLU A 154 1.56 -25.21 -10.74
C GLU A 154 1.62 -24.27 -11.93
N VAL A 155 2.42 -23.21 -11.83
CA VAL A 155 2.54 -22.15 -12.83
C VAL A 155 3.92 -22.22 -13.47
N LYS A 156 3.94 -22.12 -14.80
CA LYS A 156 5.15 -22.14 -15.60
C LYS A 156 5.12 -20.99 -16.60
N PHE A 157 6.10 -20.09 -16.51
CA PHE A 157 6.36 -19.12 -17.55
C PHE A 157 6.80 -19.80 -18.85
N SER A 158 6.55 -19.14 -19.98
CA SER A 158 7.05 -19.60 -21.27
C SER A 158 8.58 -19.61 -21.31
N ASN A 159 9.15 -20.51 -22.10
CA ASN A 159 10.59 -20.62 -22.27
C ASN A 159 11.20 -19.26 -22.68
N GLY A 160 12.35 -18.92 -22.10
CA GLY A 160 13.07 -17.68 -22.41
C GLY A 160 12.52 -16.43 -21.71
N ILE A 161 11.70 -16.59 -20.67
CA ILE A 161 11.30 -15.48 -19.80
C ILE A 161 12.56 -14.80 -19.22
N PRO A 162 12.68 -13.46 -19.31
CA PRO A 162 13.81 -12.78 -18.71
C PRO A 162 13.89 -12.97 -17.19
N LYS A 163 15.10 -12.83 -16.64
CA LYS A 163 15.27 -12.67 -15.19
C LYS A 163 14.67 -11.34 -14.79
N GLY A 164 13.92 -11.31 -13.69
CA GLY A 164 13.28 -10.08 -13.26
C GLY A 164 12.16 -10.30 -12.24
N THR A 165 11.53 -9.19 -11.90
CA THR A 165 10.32 -9.18 -11.07
C THR A 165 9.10 -9.11 -11.96
N TYR A 166 8.10 -9.92 -11.65
CA TYR A 166 6.82 -9.96 -12.32
C TYR A 166 5.68 -9.80 -11.30
N VAL A 167 4.58 -9.21 -11.74
CA VAL A 167 3.33 -9.13 -10.99
C VAL A 167 2.35 -10.14 -11.58
N LEU A 168 1.88 -11.06 -10.76
CA LEU A 168 0.79 -11.97 -11.07
C LEU A 168 -0.52 -11.32 -10.65
N LYS A 169 -1.49 -11.26 -11.55
CA LYS A 169 -2.89 -10.97 -11.26
C LYS A 169 -3.66 -12.28 -11.25
N LEU A 170 -4.15 -12.64 -10.07
CA LEU A 170 -4.93 -13.84 -9.82
C LEU A 170 -6.41 -13.46 -9.86
N GLN A 171 -7.10 -13.86 -10.91
CA GLN A 171 -8.53 -13.61 -11.05
C GLN A 171 -9.28 -14.59 -10.16
N LYS A 172 -10.09 -14.06 -9.24
CA LYS A 172 -11.03 -14.80 -8.40
C LYS A 172 -12.44 -14.34 -8.73
N GLU A 173 -13.44 -15.02 -8.16
CA GLU A 173 -14.83 -14.59 -8.32
C GLU A 173 -15.03 -13.22 -7.66
N GLY A 174 -15.38 -12.20 -8.46
CA GLY A 174 -15.66 -10.85 -7.99
C GLY A 174 -14.44 -10.01 -7.56
N ARG A 175 -13.21 -10.54 -7.57
CA ARG A 175 -12.00 -9.79 -7.20
C ARG A 175 -10.74 -10.24 -7.94
N VAL A 176 -9.72 -9.39 -7.95
CA VAL A 176 -8.37 -9.70 -8.44
C VAL A 176 -7.39 -9.52 -7.29
N GLU A 177 -6.52 -10.50 -7.09
CA GLU A 177 -5.44 -10.43 -6.11
C GLU A 177 -4.10 -10.34 -6.85
N SER A 178 -3.17 -9.52 -6.35
CA SER A 178 -1.86 -9.35 -6.98
C SER A 178 -0.74 -9.93 -6.13
N LEU A 179 0.15 -10.73 -6.73
CA LEU A 179 1.33 -11.28 -6.07
C LEU A 179 2.61 -10.95 -6.85
N LYS A 180 3.71 -10.70 -6.13
CA LYS A 180 5.03 -10.49 -6.72
C LYS A 180 5.78 -11.83 -6.84
N VAL A 181 6.32 -12.12 -8.01
CA VAL A 181 7.21 -13.27 -8.24
C VAL A 181 8.55 -12.81 -8.82
N VAL A 182 9.64 -13.41 -8.35
CA VAL A 182 11.01 -13.11 -8.79
C VAL A 182 11.57 -14.31 -9.55
N VAL A 183 11.95 -14.08 -10.81
CA VAL A 183 12.60 -15.07 -11.68
C VAL A 183 14.09 -14.78 -11.75
N ILE A 184 14.93 -15.77 -11.43
CA ILE A 184 16.39 -15.61 -11.30
C ILE A 184 17.22 -16.36 -12.35
N ASN A 185 16.59 -17.15 -13.22
CA ASN A 185 17.26 -17.89 -14.30
C ASN A 185 16.61 -17.66 -15.65
#